data_AF-A0A7R8ZVQ3-F1
#
_entry.id   AF-A0A7R8ZVQ3-F1
#
_cell.length_a   1.000
_cell.length_b   1.000
_cell.length_c   1.000
_cell.angle_alpha   90.00
_cell.angle_beta   90.00
_cell.angle_gamma   90.00
#
_symmetry.space_group_name_H-M   'P 1'
#
loop_
_entity.id
_entity.type
_entity.pdbx_description
1 polymer ?
#
loop_
_entity_poly.entity_id
_entity_poly.type
_entity_poly.pdbx_seq_one_letter_code
_entity_poly.pdbx_strand_id
1 'polypeptide(L)'
;MIVQIATGDKFPVDGVVFQGESAVDTSLVTGETLPRPIQSGDDVFAGTMNLSSPVTIQVAKAAEDSLLADIVRLMEQAGQGQATYVRLADKAAKLYTPV
;
A
#
# COMPACT_ATOMS: atom_id res chain seq x y z
N MET A 1 7.89 18.89 -1.53
CA MET A 1 7.45 18.96 -0.13
C MET A 1 8.33 18.04 0.69
N ILE A 2 8.72 18.43 1.91
CA ILE A 2 9.58 17.61 2.79
C ILE A 2 8.76 17.21 4.02
N VAL A 3 8.85 15.95 4.43
CA VAL A 3 8.12 15.39 5.58
C VAL A 3 9.10 14.60 6.45
N GLN A 4 9.01 14.78 7.77
CA GLN A 4 9.76 14.00 8.73
C GLN A 4 8.91 12.81 9.18
N ILE A 5 9.51 11.62 9.21
CA ILE A 5 8.89 10.36 9.62
C ILE A 5 9.60 9.89 10.89
N ALA A 6 8.85 9.75 11.98
CA ALA A 6 9.40 9.23 13.22
C ALA A 6 9.63 7.72 13.14
N THR A 7 10.39 7.18 14.08
CA THR A 7 10.52 5.73 14.25
C THR A 7 9.18 5.15 14.69
N GLY A 8 8.73 4.07 14.04
CA GLY A 8 7.44 3.42 14.27
C GLY A 8 6.30 3.97 13.41
N ASP A 9 6.49 5.11 12.74
CA ASP A 9 5.48 5.68 11.86
C ASP A 9 5.52 5.03 10.47
N LYS A 10 4.35 5.01 9.84
CA LYS A 10 4.22 4.61 8.43
C LYS A 10 4.52 5.78 7.52
N PHE A 11 5.13 5.49 6.37
CA PHE A 11 5.27 6.45 5.30
C PHE A 11 3.87 6.77 4.74
N PRO A 12 3.42 8.05 4.76
CA PRO A 12 2.08 8.41 4.31
C PRO A 12 1.96 8.49 2.78
N VAL A 13 3.09 8.66 2.09
CA VAL A 13 3.18 8.86 0.63
C VAL A 13 4.47 8.26 0.09
N ASP A 14 4.50 8.01 -1.21
CA ASP A 14 5.72 7.63 -1.93
C ASP A 14 6.68 8.81 -2.01
N GLY A 15 7.97 8.54 -1.85
CA GLY A 15 8.99 9.57 -1.84
C GLY A 15 10.40 9.03 -1.87
N VAL A 16 11.35 9.94 -1.75
CA VAL A 16 12.79 9.64 -1.70
C VAL A 16 13.33 10.12 -0.37
N VAL A 17 14.19 9.33 0.29
CA VAL A 17 14.88 9.77 1.51
C VAL A 17 15.74 10.98 1.18
N PHE A 18 15.41 12.12 1.79
CA PHE A 18 16.15 13.36 1.67
C PHE A 18 17.31 13.44 2.65
N GLN A 19 17.09 12.95 3.89
CA GLN A 19 18.11 12.95 4.94
C GLN A 19 17.86 11.85 5.97
N GLY A 20 18.94 11.22 6.42
CA GLY A 20 18.94 10.17 7.44
C GLY A 20 19.14 8.77 6.87
N GLU A 21 19.28 7.82 7.78
CA GLU A 21 19.44 6.39 7.50
C GLU A 21 18.58 5.61 8.50
N SER A 22 17.91 4.56 8.03
CA SER A 22 17.05 3.71 8.88
C SER A 22 16.83 2.35 8.22
N ALA A 23 15.98 1.52 8.81
CA ALA A 23 15.43 0.32 8.20
C ALA A 23 13.92 0.46 8.02
N VAL A 24 13.40 -0.10 6.94
CA VAL A 24 11.98 -0.05 6.58
C VAL A 24 11.40 -1.46 6.58
N ASP A 25 10.23 -1.61 7.21
CA ASP A 25 9.39 -2.79 7.07
C ASP A 25 8.64 -2.74 5.73
N THR A 26 9.02 -3.63 4.82
CA THR A 26 8.37 -3.80 3.52
C THR A 26 7.39 -4.96 3.48
N SER A 27 7.13 -5.65 4.60
CA SER A 27 6.28 -6.84 4.66
C SER A 27 4.87 -6.61 4.12
N LEU A 28 4.31 -5.41 4.30
CA LEU A 28 3.00 -5.03 3.77
C LEU A 28 2.94 -4.95 2.24
N VAL A 29 4.08 -4.66 1.59
CA VAL A 29 4.15 -4.44 0.14
C VAL A 29 4.75 -5.65 -0.58
N THR A 30 5.87 -6.17 -0.07
CA THR A 30 6.62 -7.26 -0.70
C THR A 30 6.35 -8.63 -0.07
N GLY A 31 5.79 -8.68 1.14
CA GLY A 31 5.64 -9.92 1.90
C GLY A 31 6.93 -10.40 2.57
N GLU A 32 8.03 -9.66 2.46
CA GLU A 32 9.31 -10.02 3.06
C GLU A 32 9.41 -9.50 4.51
N THR A 33 9.80 -10.38 5.43
CA THR A 33 9.94 -10.02 6.87
C THR A 33 11.25 -9.30 7.19
N LEU A 34 12.26 -9.41 6.33
CA LEU A 34 13.56 -8.79 6.58
C LEU A 34 13.47 -7.28 6.33
N PRO A 35 13.80 -6.44 7.34
CA PRO A 35 13.84 -5.00 7.15
C PRO A 35 14.83 -4.62 6.05
N ARG A 36 14.39 -3.73 5.16
CA ARG A 36 15.24 -3.17 4.11
C ARG A 36 15.98 -1.94 4.63
N PRO A 37 17.32 -1.88 4.62
CA PRO A 37 18.05 -0.67 4.96
C PRO A 37 17.76 0.43 3.93
N ILE A 38 17.67 1.68 4.39
CA ILE A 38 17.47 2.87 3.57
C ILE A 38 18.45 3.98 3.97
N GLN A 39 18.88 4.74 2.97
CA GLN A 39 19.74 5.91 3.10
C GLN A 39 19.26 7.01 2.16
N SER A 40 19.90 8.18 2.24
CA SER A 40 19.55 9.33 1.39
C SER A 40 19.68 8.98 -0.10
N GLY A 41 18.63 9.28 -0.86
CA GLY A 41 18.50 8.91 -2.28
C GLY A 41 17.68 7.64 -2.53
N ASP A 42 17.36 6.84 -1.51
CA ASP A 42 16.54 5.63 -1.69
C ASP A 42 15.04 5.96 -1.75
N ASP A 43 14.32 5.21 -2.57
CA ASP A 43 12.86 5.28 -2.64
C ASP A 43 12.20 4.65 -1.41
N VAL A 44 11.09 5.24 -0.95
CA VAL A 44 10.21 4.69 0.09
C VAL A 44 8.76 4.72 -0.38
N PHE A 45 7.99 3.73 0.05
CA PHE A 45 6.62 3.52 -0.42
C PHE A 45 5.60 3.74 0.70
N ALA A 46 4.45 4.28 0.33
CA ALA A 46 3.34 4.49 1.23
C ALA A 46 2.91 3.17 1.91
N GLY A 47 2.60 3.25 3.20
CA GLY A 47 2.17 2.10 4.00
C GLY A 47 3.29 1.25 4.61
N THR A 48 4.53 1.36 4.10
CA THR A 48 5.71 0.77 4.77
C THR A 48 6.01 1.49 6.08
N MET A 49 6.75 0.87 7.00
CA MET A 49 7.02 1.43 8.33
C MET A 49 8.49 1.72 8.56
N ASN A 50 8.79 2.86 9.15
CA ASN A 50 10.14 3.21 9.59
C ASN A 50 10.49 2.54 10.92
N LEU A 51 11.62 1.83 11.03
CA LEU A 51 11.90 0.95 12.18
C LEU A 51 13.04 1.39 13.11
N SER A 52 14.07 2.08 12.61
CA SER A 52 15.30 2.30 13.39
C SER A 52 15.45 3.74 13.86
N SER A 53 15.47 4.70 12.94
CA SER A 53 15.78 6.10 13.22
C SER A 53 14.83 7.02 12.44
N PRO A 54 14.55 8.24 12.93
CA PRO A 54 13.75 9.20 12.19
C PRO A 54 14.45 9.58 10.87
N VAL A 55 13.66 9.67 9.80
CA VAL A 55 14.15 10.05 8.47
C VAL A 55 13.32 11.20 7.91
N THR A 56 13.94 11.96 7.02
CA THR A 56 13.27 13.03 6.28
C THR A 56 13.13 12.59 4.83
N ILE A 57 11.93 12.71 4.27
CA ILE A 57 11.65 12.31 2.89
C ILE A 57 11.21 13.51 2.07
N GLN A 58 11.57 13.49 0.79
CA GLN A 58 11.02 14.36 -0.23
C GLN A 58 9.86 13.64 -0.93
N VAL A 59 8.67 14.23 -0.88
CA VAL A 59 7.47 13.69 -1.50
C VAL A 59 7.62 13.70 -3.03
N ALA A 60 7.42 12.54 -3.67
CA ALA A 60 7.51 12.39 -5.12
C ALA A 60 6.15 12.54 -5.81
N LYS A 61 5.05 12.06 -5.19
CA LYS A 61 3.68 12.10 -5.72
C LYS A 61 2.64 12.40 -4.64
N ALA A 62 1.43 12.78 -5.04
CA ALA A 62 0.29 12.90 -4.13
C ALA A 62 -0.09 11.53 -3.56
N ALA A 63 -0.66 11.49 -2.35
CA ALA A 63 -1.02 10.25 -1.65
C ALA A 63 -1.98 9.36 -2.46
N GLU A 64 -2.83 9.99 -3.26
CA GLU A 64 -3.82 9.36 -4.15
C GLU A 64 -3.22 8.66 -5.39
N ASP A 65 -1.94 8.93 -5.68
CA ASP A 65 -1.16 8.30 -6.75
C ASP A 65 -0.05 7.39 -6.17
N SER A 66 -0.19 6.99 -4.90
CA SER A 66 0.78 6.10 -4.24
C SER A 66 0.55 4.65 -4.63
N LEU A 67 1.61 3.85 -4.52
CA LEU A 67 1.57 2.41 -4.77
C LEU A 67 0.47 1.70 -3.95
N LEU A 68 0.26 2.12 -2.69
CA LEU A 68 -0.80 1.56 -1.86
C LEU A 68 -2.20 1.91 -2.40
N ALA A 69 -2.41 3.14 -2.86
CA ALA A 69 -3.68 3.55 -3.46
C ALA A 69 -3.98 2.74 -4.74
N ASP A 70 -2.95 2.46 -5.54
CA ASP A 70 -3.08 1.60 -6.74
C ASP A 70 -3.46 0.16 -6.36
N ILE A 71 -2.85 -0.42 -5.31
CA ILE A 71 -3.21 -1.75 -4.81
C ILE A 71 -4.68 -1.77 -4.36
N VAL A 72 -5.13 -0.75 -3.61
CA VAL A 72 -6.54 -0.66 -3.18
C VAL A 72 -7.48 -0.58 -4.38
N ARG A 73 -7.18 0.24 -5.38
CA ARG A 73 -7.98 0.35 -6.61
C ARG A 73 -8.05 -0.98 -7.37
N LEU A 74 -6.93 -1.69 -7.49
CA LEU A 74 -6.88 -3.01 -8.12
C LEU A 74 -7.75 -4.04 -7.36
N MET A 75 -7.71 -4.02 -6.03
CA MET A 75 -8.56 -4.89 -5.20
C MET A 75 -10.05 -4.58 -5.38
N GLU A 76 -10.44 -3.30 -5.41
CA GLU A 76 -11.82 -2.89 -5.65
C GLU A 76 -12.33 -3.35 -7.03
N GLN A 77 -11.51 -3.20 -8.07
CA GLN A 77 -11.83 -3.67 -9.42
C GLN A 77 -12.00 -5.19 -9.49
N ALA A 78 -11.12 -5.95 -8.82
CA ALA A 78 -11.21 -7.41 -8.77
C ALA A 78 -12.49 -7.90 -8.05
N GLY A 79 -12.90 -7.22 -6.98
CA GLY A 79 -14.14 -7.54 -6.25
C GLY A 79 -15.41 -7.33 -7.07
N GLN A 80 -15.45 -6.29 -7.93
CA GLN A 80 -16.60 -6.03 -8.79
C GLN A 80 -16.84 -7.14 -9.83
N GLY A 81 -15.80 -7.84 -10.27
CA GLY A 81 -15.90 -8.98 -11.19
C GLY A 81 -16.72 -10.16 -10.61
N GLN A 82 -16.57 -10.46 -9.32
CA GLN A 82 -17.32 -11.53 -8.66
C GLN A 82 -18.83 -11.26 -8.57
N ALA A 83 -19.24 -10.00 -8.41
CA ALA A 83 -20.63 -9.62 -8.24
C ALA A 83 -21.53 -10.00 -9.44
N THR A 84 -20.99 -10.00 -10.66
CA THR A 84 -21.76 -10.34 -11.87
C THR A 84 -22.10 -11.83 -11.92
N TYR A 85 -21.15 -12.70 -11.57
CA TYR A 85 -21.36 -14.16 -11.54
C TYR A 85 -22.29 -14.57 -10.41
N VAL A 86 -22.17 -13.95 -9.23
CA VAL A 86 -23.08 -14.16 -8.10
C VAL A 86 -24.52 -13.79 -8.49
N ARG A 87 -24.73 -12.65 -9.16
CA ARG A 87 -26.07 -12.25 -9.64
C ARG A 87 -26.65 -13.20 -10.68
N LEU A 88 -25.82 -13.78 -11.54
CA LEU A 88 -26.26 -14.79 -12.51
C LEU A 88 -26.63 -16.11 -11.81
N ALA A 89 -25.80 -16.54 -10.85
CA ALA A 89 -26.06 -17.72 -10.03
C ALA A 89 -27.34 -17.56 -9.21
N ASP A 90 -27.56 -16.42 -8.56
CA ASP A 90 -28.79 -16.13 -7.80
C ASP A 90 -30.04 -16.12 -8.70
N LYS A 91 -29.93 -15.58 -9.92
CA LYS A 91 -31.01 -15.65 -10.91
C LYS A 91 -31.33 -17.09 -11.33
N ALA A 92 -30.31 -17.91 -11.55
CA ALA A 92 -30.49 -19.31 -11.90
C ALA A 92 -31.03 -20.12 -10.71
N ALA A 93 -30.55 -19.86 -9.49
CA ALA A 93 -31.03 -20.48 -8.26
C ALA A 93 -32.50 -20.16 -8.00
N LYS A 94 -32.95 -18.91 -8.24
CA LYS A 94 -34.39 -18.55 -8.19
C LYS A 94 -35.28 -19.34 -9.14
N LEU A 95 -34.74 -19.85 -10.25
CA LEU A 95 -35.48 -20.70 -11.19
C LEU A 95 -35.48 -22.17 -10.75
N TYR A 96 -34.54 -22.58 -9.91
CA TYR A 96 -34.33 -23.98 -9.50
C TYR A 96 -34.84 -24.28 -8.09
N THR A 97 -34.96 -23.29 -7.21
CA THR A 97 -35.52 -23.44 -5.87
C THR A 97 -37.03 -23.17 -5.90
N PRO A 98 -37.90 -24.17 -5.69
CA PRO A 98 -39.32 -23.93 -5.51
C PRO A 98 -39.56 -23.33 -4.12
N VAL A 99 -40.43 -22.32 -4.04
CA VAL A 99 -41.08 -21.90 -2.79
C VAL A 99 -42.06 -22.95 -2.30
#